data_AF-A0A926EM20-F1
#
_entry.id   AF-A0A926EM20-F1
#
_cell.length_a   1.000
_cell.length_b   1.000
_cell.length_c   1.000
_cell.angle_alpha   90.00
_cell.angle_beta   90.00
_cell.angle_gamma   90.00
#
_symmetry.space_group_name_H-M   'P 1'
#
loop_
_entity.id
_entity.type
_entity.pdbx_description
1 polymer ?
#
loop_
_entity_poly.entity_id
_entity_poly.type
_entity_poly.pdbx_seq_one_letter_code
_entity_poly.pdbx_strand_id
1 'polypeptide(L)'
;MMLEYDGKCFKEPLKNGFNFDDLSGVGLIPLDVYNTLEEQSEVLQPGEVLVYEQGNKLKGDSVKFGEDKFLIKKQLEEVEISKMFQSSIIQRYIFVVESEEVIQKIYQSLERKVESQSDFSYVYGFDTNANKKSDYELMKAIENELEQAGFINAAVASERFTRADYQMMYGGLLFVGIFLGLLFSMATALIIYYKQISEGYDDQERFKILQKVGMSKEEVRKVIRSQVIAVFFLPVIVAFIHVMVASKIILKMLAILGFENSMLFIGCLIVTVLIFSVLYTFVYSLTARNYYKIVE
;
A
#
# COMPACT_ATOMS: atom_id res chain seq x y z
N MET A 1 20.76 -8.16 3.96
CA MET A 1 20.77 -8.23 5.45
C MET A 1 19.91 -7.12 6.05
N MET A 2 19.43 -7.28 7.29
CA MET A 2 18.66 -6.26 8.00
C MET A 2 19.54 -5.57 9.03
N LEU A 3 19.64 -4.23 8.96
CA LEU A 3 20.50 -3.41 9.83
C LEU A 3 19.72 -2.20 10.34
N GLU A 4 20.14 -1.67 11.49
CA GLU A 4 19.63 -0.41 12.04
C GLU A 4 20.52 0.75 11.59
N TYR A 5 19.93 1.84 11.11
CA TYR A 5 20.65 3.03 10.64
C TYR A 5 20.44 4.22 11.59
N ASP A 6 21.48 4.60 12.33
CA ASP A 6 21.43 5.73 13.29
C ASP A 6 21.62 7.12 12.64
N GLY A 7 21.56 7.20 11.31
CA GLY A 7 21.82 8.41 10.53
C GLY A 7 23.30 8.60 10.15
N LYS A 8 24.22 7.76 10.63
CA LYS A 8 25.64 7.77 10.23
C LYS A 8 26.24 6.37 10.07
N CYS A 9 25.71 5.38 10.77
CA CYS A 9 26.26 4.03 10.85
C CYS A 9 25.15 2.99 10.73
N PHE A 10 25.41 1.95 9.95
CA PHE A 10 24.64 0.71 9.97
C PHE A 10 25.21 -0.22 11.03
N LYS A 11 24.34 -0.80 11.87
CA LYS A 11 24.69 -1.70 12.97
C LYS A 11 23.70 -2.87 13.05
N GLU A 12 24.09 -3.93 13.75
CA GLU A 12 23.15 -5.01 14.08
C GLU A 12 21.99 -4.48 14.93
N PRO A 13 20.73 -4.86 14.62
CA PRO A 13 19.58 -4.44 15.42
C PRO A 13 19.70 -4.88 16.88
N LEU A 14 19.43 -3.97 17.82
CA LEU A 14 19.44 -4.30 19.24
C LEU A 14 18.33 -5.33 19.57
N LYS A 15 18.69 -6.42 20.27
CA LYS A 15 17.76 -7.53 20.58
C LYS A 15 16.49 -7.13 21.37
N ASN A 16 16.49 -5.97 22.04
CA ASN A 16 15.44 -5.54 22.96
C ASN A 16 14.90 -4.13 22.61
N GLY A 17 14.26 -3.99 21.44
CA GLY A 17 13.53 -2.77 21.09
C GLY A 17 13.54 -2.53 19.58
N PHE A 18 12.57 -3.12 18.87
CA PHE A 18 12.45 -2.94 17.42
C PHE A 18 11.82 -1.57 17.11
N ASN A 19 12.62 -0.60 16.67
CA ASN A 19 12.11 0.57 15.97
C ASN A 19 12.06 0.26 14.46
N PHE A 20 10.85 0.13 13.91
CA PHE A 20 10.68 -0.13 12.47
C PHE A 20 11.18 1.04 11.60
N ASP A 21 11.23 2.26 12.13
CA ASP A 21 11.64 3.46 11.38
C ASP A 21 13.15 3.48 11.09
N ASP A 22 13.96 2.86 11.95
CA ASP A 22 15.43 2.82 11.84
C ASP A 22 15.92 1.55 11.15
N LEU A 23 15.02 0.59 10.91
CA LEU A 23 15.34 -0.68 10.27
C LEU A 23 15.49 -0.50 8.75
N SER A 24 16.57 -1.04 8.20
CA SER A 24 16.92 -0.92 6.79
C SER A 24 17.36 -2.27 6.22
N GLY A 25 16.92 -2.60 5.01
CA GLY A 25 17.47 -3.69 4.23
C GLY A 25 18.74 -3.24 3.51
N VAL A 26 19.87 -3.87 3.80
CA VAL A 26 21.14 -3.59 3.14
C VAL A 26 21.53 -4.75 2.22
N GLY A 27 21.78 -4.45 0.94
CA GLY A 27 22.40 -5.35 -0.03
C GLY A 27 23.82 -4.91 -0.33
N LEU A 28 24.74 -5.86 -0.52
CA LEU A 28 26.12 -5.60 -0.91
C LEU A 28 26.38 -6.36 -2.21
N ILE A 29 26.97 -5.70 -3.20
CA ILE A 29 27.25 -6.27 -4.53
C ILE A 29 28.71 -5.93 -4.91
N PRO A 30 29.50 -6.89 -5.39
CA PRO A 30 30.82 -6.61 -5.96
C PRO A 30 30.76 -5.72 -7.20
N LEU A 31 31.79 -4.90 -7.42
CA LEU A 31 31.84 -3.94 -8.52
C LEU A 31 31.84 -4.59 -9.91
N ASP A 32 32.49 -5.74 -10.05
CA ASP A 32 32.51 -6.52 -11.29
C ASP A 32 31.12 -7.06 -11.65
N VAL A 33 30.38 -7.55 -10.65
CA VAL A 33 28.98 -7.98 -10.81
C VAL A 33 28.11 -6.79 -11.21
N TYR A 34 28.23 -5.66 -10.52
CA TYR A 34 27.50 -4.43 -10.87
C TYR A 34 27.78 -3.97 -12.29
N ASN A 35 29.05 -3.86 -12.68
CA ASN A 35 29.45 -3.43 -14.03
C ASN A 35 28.92 -4.39 -15.11
N THR A 36 28.88 -5.69 -14.82
CA THR A 36 28.34 -6.70 -15.74
C THR A 36 26.82 -6.57 -15.88
N LEU A 37 26.10 -6.39 -14.78
CA LEU A 37 24.63 -6.31 -14.77
C LEU A 37 24.10 -5.00 -15.39
N GLU A 38 24.77 -3.88 -15.11
CA GLU A 38 24.33 -2.54 -15.55
C GLU A 38 25.01 -2.09 -16.85
N GLU A 39 25.85 -2.95 -17.45
CA GLU A 39 26.68 -2.65 -18.62
C GLU A 39 27.54 -1.37 -18.43
N GLN A 40 28.11 -1.21 -17.23
CA GLN A 40 28.92 -0.06 -16.84
C GLN A 40 30.42 -0.40 -16.78
N SER A 41 31.25 0.65 -16.60
CA SER A 41 32.70 0.52 -16.39
C SER A 41 33.16 1.44 -15.26
N GLU A 42 32.45 1.39 -14.13
CA GLU A 42 32.82 2.13 -12.93
C GLU A 42 34.08 1.52 -12.29
N VAL A 43 34.88 2.37 -11.67
CA VAL A 43 36.10 1.99 -10.93
C VAL A 43 35.99 2.57 -9.53
N LEU A 44 36.25 1.77 -8.50
CA LEU A 44 36.29 2.21 -7.10
C LEU A 44 37.72 2.20 -6.59
N GLN A 45 38.12 3.25 -5.85
CA GLN A 45 39.35 3.21 -5.08
C GLN A 45 39.13 2.48 -3.74
N PRO A 46 40.20 1.99 -3.09
CA PRO A 46 40.07 1.36 -1.79
C PRO A 46 39.36 2.25 -0.77
N GLY A 47 38.25 1.75 -0.21
CA GLY A 47 37.41 2.49 0.74
C GLY A 47 36.33 3.36 0.11
N GLU A 48 36.15 3.34 -1.22
CA GLU A 48 35.01 3.95 -1.90
C GLU A 48 33.88 2.95 -2.15
N VAL A 49 32.64 3.45 -2.17
CA VAL A 49 31.43 2.69 -2.52
C VAL A 49 30.50 3.50 -3.42
N LEU A 50 29.72 2.80 -4.25
CA LEU A 50 28.51 3.35 -4.86
C LEU A 50 27.32 2.97 -3.99
N VAL A 51 26.27 3.79 -3.98
CA VAL A 51 25.05 3.48 -3.23
C VAL A 51 23.80 3.78 -4.03
N TYR A 52 22.87 2.83 -4.06
CA TYR A 52 21.48 3.06 -4.44
C TYR A 52 20.61 3.13 -3.19
N GLU A 53 19.68 4.07 -3.15
CA GLU A 53 18.87 4.40 -1.97
C GLU A 53 17.37 4.32 -2.32
N GLN A 54 16.67 3.37 -1.71
CA GLN A 54 15.22 3.26 -1.77
C GLN A 54 14.62 3.69 -0.43
N GLY A 55 13.92 4.83 -0.44
CA GLY A 55 13.35 5.45 0.77
C GLY A 55 14.12 6.71 1.16
N ASN A 56 14.67 6.75 2.38
CA ASN A 56 15.41 7.92 2.84
C ASN A 56 16.81 7.97 2.24
N LYS A 57 17.31 9.19 2.02
CA LYS A 57 18.70 9.42 1.64
C LYS A 57 19.63 9.36 2.85
N LEU A 58 20.81 8.80 2.66
CA LEU A 58 21.92 8.83 3.61
C LEU A 58 22.36 10.27 3.84
N LYS A 59 22.84 10.53 5.06
CA LYS A 59 23.31 11.86 5.47
C LYS A 59 24.80 12.00 5.26
N GLY A 60 25.19 12.74 4.22
CA GLY A 60 26.58 13.10 3.92
C GLY A 60 27.30 12.12 3.00
N ASP A 61 28.60 12.34 2.79
CA ASP A 61 29.38 11.70 1.71
C ASP A 61 30.12 10.44 2.17
N SER A 62 29.71 9.85 3.30
CA SER A 62 30.35 8.64 3.84
C SER A 62 29.37 7.80 4.64
N VAL A 63 29.58 6.49 4.61
CA VAL A 63 28.80 5.50 5.36
C VAL A 63 29.72 4.69 6.27
N LYS A 64 29.20 4.23 7.40
CA LYS A 64 29.89 3.29 8.28
C LYS A 64 29.14 1.98 8.42
N PHE A 65 29.88 0.88 8.45
CA PHE A 65 29.41 -0.44 8.85
C PHE A 65 30.22 -0.86 10.06
N GLY A 66 29.62 -0.87 11.25
CA GLY A 66 30.38 -1.04 12.49
C GLY A 66 31.45 0.04 12.66
N GLU A 67 32.74 -0.36 12.69
CA GLU A 67 33.87 0.57 12.82
C GLU A 67 34.43 1.03 11.46
N ASP A 68 34.18 0.26 10.40
CA ASP A 68 34.70 0.54 9.07
C ASP A 68 33.95 1.69 8.39
N LYS A 69 34.72 2.65 7.86
CA LYS A 69 34.19 3.83 7.16
C LYS A 69 34.49 3.74 5.66
N PHE A 70 33.47 4.01 4.85
CA PHE A 70 33.56 4.08 3.40
C PHE A 70 33.12 5.45 2.89
N LEU A 71 33.75 5.94 1.84
CA LEU A 71 33.37 7.17 1.14
C LEU A 71 32.38 6.86 0.03
N ILE A 72 31.31 7.64 -0.06
CA ILE A 72 30.30 7.48 -1.11
C ILE A 72 30.82 8.23 -2.33
N LYS A 73 31.32 7.50 -3.34
CA LYS A 73 31.80 8.07 -4.60
C LYS A 73 30.64 8.63 -5.41
N LYS A 74 29.53 7.89 -5.48
CA LYS A 74 28.38 8.23 -6.33
C LYS A 74 27.10 7.59 -5.79
N GLN A 75 26.03 8.37 -5.80
CA GLN A 75 24.66 7.90 -5.60
C GLN A 75 24.09 7.43 -6.95
N LEU A 76 23.55 6.23 -6.98
CA LEU A 76 22.93 5.60 -8.15
C LEU A 76 21.43 5.91 -8.14
N GLU A 77 20.90 6.30 -9.30
CA GLU A 77 19.47 6.59 -9.46
C GLU A 77 18.65 5.32 -9.65
N GLU A 78 19.20 4.31 -10.32
CA GLU A 78 18.56 3.02 -10.58
C GLU A 78 19.62 1.91 -10.61
N VAL A 79 19.20 0.70 -10.22
CA VAL A 79 19.96 -0.56 -10.30
C VAL A 79 18.97 -1.66 -10.64
N GLU A 80 19.25 -2.54 -11.60
CA GLU A 80 18.33 -3.61 -12.04
C GLU A 80 17.85 -4.49 -10.88
N ILE A 81 18.75 -4.89 -9.98
CA ILE A 81 18.42 -5.70 -8.79
C ILE A 81 17.43 -4.98 -7.87
N SER A 82 17.38 -3.64 -7.88
CA SER A 82 16.42 -2.89 -7.06
C SER A 82 14.97 -3.17 -7.45
N LYS A 83 14.70 -3.57 -8.71
CA LYS A 83 13.36 -3.91 -9.20
C LYS A 83 12.72 -5.06 -8.41
N MET A 84 13.53 -6.01 -7.93
CA MET A 84 13.05 -7.12 -7.09
C MET A 84 12.52 -6.68 -5.73
N PHE A 85 12.91 -5.49 -5.27
CA PHE A 85 12.55 -4.96 -3.97
C PHE A 85 11.70 -3.69 -4.05
N GLN A 86 11.19 -3.33 -5.23
CA GLN A 86 10.37 -2.13 -5.40
C GLN A 86 9.13 -2.10 -4.49
N SER A 87 8.57 -3.25 -4.15
CA SER A 87 7.43 -3.38 -3.22
C SER A 87 7.82 -3.52 -1.74
N SER A 88 9.11 -3.41 -1.40
CA SER A 88 9.59 -3.49 -0.02
C SER A 88 9.18 -2.26 0.77
N ILE A 89 8.53 -2.46 1.91
CA ILE A 89 8.11 -1.41 2.86
C ILE A 89 9.23 -0.91 3.77
N ILE A 90 10.35 -1.63 3.79
CA ILE A 90 11.53 -1.26 4.57
C ILE A 90 12.48 -0.53 3.63
N GLN A 91 13.04 0.59 4.11
CA GLN A 91 14.10 1.33 3.44
C GLN A 91 15.20 0.38 3.00
N ARG A 92 15.67 0.50 1.75
CA ARG A 92 16.69 -0.39 1.22
C ARG A 92 17.85 0.38 0.64
N TYR A 93 19.05 -0.10 0.95
CA TYR A 93 20.29 0.42 0.41
C TYR A 93 21.03 -0.71 -0.29
N ILE A 94 21.47 -0.48 -1.52
CA ILE A 94 22.35 -1.40 -2.24
C ILE A 94 23.70 -0.70 -2.36
N PHE A 95 24.73 -1.26 -1.73
CA PHE A 95 26.09 -0.76 -1.84
C PHE A 95 26.88 -1.60 -2.82
N VAL A 96 27.51 -0.93 -3.78
CA VAL A 96 28.51 -1.54 -4.68
C VAL A 96 29.87 -1.33 -4.04
N VAL A 97 30.56 -2.44 -3.76
CA VAL A 97 31.88 -2.45 -3.12
C VAL A 97 32.93 -3.02 -4.07
N GLU A 98 34.20 -2.72 -3.81
CA GLU A 98 35.32 -3.10 -4.70
C GLU A 98 35.38 -4.61 -5.00
N SER A 99 35.19 -5.46 -4.00
CA SER A 99 35.32 -6.92 -4.13
C SER A 99 34.54 -7.70 -3.06
N GLU A 100 34.42 -9.01 -3.25
CA GLU A 100 33.84 -9.92 -2.24
C GLU A 100 34.61 -9.90 -0.91
N GLU A 101 35.92 -9.64 -0.94
CA GLU A 101 36.74 -9.53 0.28
C GLU A 101 36.29 -8.36 1.16
N VAL A 102 35.89 -7.24 0.53
CA VAL A 102 35.31 -6.09 1.24
C VAL A 102 33.97 -6.44 1.86
N ILE A 103 33.14 -7.25 1.19
CA ILE A 103 31.87 -7.75 1.74
C ILE A 103 32.14 -8.56 3.01
N GLN A 104 33.10 -9.49 2.97
CA GLN A 104 33.46 -10.30 4.14
C GLN A 104 33.96 -9.41 5.30
N LYS A 105 34.78 -8.39 5.00
CA LYS A 105 35.24 -7.42 5.99
C LYS A 105 34.07 -6.66 6.64
N ILE A 106 33.10 -6.19 5.86
CA ILE A 106 31.90 -5.52 6.37
C ILE A 106 31.10 -6.44 7.31
N TYR A 107 30.90 -7.70 6.93
CA TYR A 107 30.20 -8.66 7.80
C TYR A 107 30.95 -8.89 9.12
N GLN A 108 32.28 -9.01 9.08
CA GLN A 108 33.11 -9.14 10.28
C GLN A 108 32.99 -7.90 11.18
N SER A 109 33.02 -6.69 10.62
CA SER A 109 32.86 -5.45 11.40
C SER A 109 31.47 -5.30 12.02
N LEU A 110 30.46 -5.99 11.50
CA LEU A 110 29.11 -6.05 12.08
C LEU A 110 28.98 -7.15 13.16
N GLU A 111 30.09 -7.80 13.55
CA GLU A 111 30.12 -8.95 14.45
C GLU A 111 29.21 -10.12 13.99
N ARG A 112 28.85 -10.13 12.70
CA ARG A 112 28.13 -11.25 12.10
C ARG A 112 29.14 -12.32 11.79
N LYS A 113 28.96 -13.50 12.39
CA LYS A 113 29.73 -14.67 11.99
C LYS A 113 29.34 -15.06 10.56
N VAL A 114 30.26 -14.89 9.62
CA VAL A 114 30.19 -15.57 8.32
C VAL A 114 30.74 -16.97 8.55
N GLU A 115 29.89 -17.92 8.96
CA GLU A 115 30.36 -19.29 9.28
C GLU A 115 30.66 -20.09 8.00
N SER A 116 30.25 -19.63 6.81
CA SER A 116 30.45 -20.33 5.52
C SER A 116 30.14 -19.43 4.29
N GLN A 117 30.62 -19.81 3.09
CA GLN A 117 30.21 -19.22 1.79
C GLN A 117 28.68 -19.27 1.54
N SER A 118 27.93 -20.01 2.38
CA SER A 118 26.47 -20.14 2.36
C SER A 118 25.69 -18.88 2.79
N ASP A 119 26.35 -17.80 3.21
CA ASP A 119 25.67 -16.54 3.57
C ASP A 119 25.47 -15.57 2.39
N PHE A 120 26.04 -15.89 1.22
CA PHE A 120 25.76 -15.16 -0.01
C PHE A 120 24.41 -15.59 -0.59
N SER A 121 23.56 -14.60 -0.87
CA SER A 121 22.33 -14.83 -1.63
C SER A 121 22.64 -14.74 -3.11
N TYR A 122 22.40 -15.82 -3.84
CA TYR A 122 22.51 -15.85 -5.29
C TYR A 122 21.15 -15.61 -5.91
N VAL A 123 21.11 -14.72 -6.90
CA VAL A 123 19.91 -14.35 -7.62
C VAL A 123 20.17 -14.59 -9.10
N TYR A 124 19.39 -15.47 -9.71
CA TYR A 124 19.45 -15.75 -11.14
C TYR A 124 18.13 -15.36 -11.79
N GLY A 125 18.19 -14.56 -12.84
CA GLY A 125 17.06 -14.20 -13.68
C GLY A 125 17.38 -14.48 -15.13
N PHE A 126 16.40 -15.00 -15.87
CA PHE A 126 16.54 -15.23 -17.30
C PHE A 126 15.16 -15.16 -17.97
N ASP A 127 15.16 -14.71 -19.22
CA ASP A 127 13.95 -14.66 -20.03
C ASP A 127 13.65 -16.01 -20.67
N THR A 128 12.37 -16.33 -20.81
CA THR A 128 11.92 -17.51 -21.54
C THR A 128 10.86 -17.14 -22.58
N ASN A 129 10.90 -17.82 -23.72
CA ASN A 129 9.82 -17.75 -24.73
C ASN A 129 8.70 -18.79 -24.44
N ALA A 130 8.60 -19.28 -23.19
CA ALA A 130 7.68 -20.34 -22.83
C ALA A 130 6.21 -19.84 -22.81
N ASN A 131 5.29 -20.75 -23.17
CA ASN A 131 3.87 -20.51 -22.93
C ASN A 131 3.54 -20.60 -21.42
N LYS A 132 2.35 -20.16 -21.01
CA LYS A 132 1.94 -20.10 -19.59
C LYS A 132 2.09 -21.45 -18.86
N LYS A 133 1.77 -22.56 -19.52
CA LYS A 133 1.85 -23.89 -18.89
C LYS A 133 3.30 -24.31 -18.70
N SER A 134 4.12 -24.20 -19.75
CA SER A 134 5.53 -24.58 -19.71
C SER A 134 6.36 -23.70 -18.77
N ASP A 135 6.01 -22.41 -18.66
CA ASP A 135 6.63 -21.48 -17.71
C ASP A 135 6.38 -21.90 -16.25
N TYR A 136 5.13 -22.29 -15.93
CA TYR A 136 4.78 -22.82 -14.61
C TYR A 136 5.47 -24.16 -14.32
N GLU A 137 5.52 -25.07 -15.31
CA GLU A 137 6.22 -26.36 -15.18
C GLU A 137 7.72 -26.16 -14.96
N LEU A 138 8.35 -25.21 -15.65
CA LEU A 138 9.75 -24.85 -15.45
C LEU A 138 9.99 -24.28 -14.04
N MET A 139 9.17 -23.33 -13.60
CA MET A 139 9.24 -22.77 -12.24
C MET A 139 9.18 -23.88 -11.18
N LYS A 140 8.22 -24.80 -11.31
CA LYS A 140 8.08 -25.95 -10.40
C LYS A 140 9.22 -26.95 -10.49
N ALA A 141 9.77 -27.19 -11.69
CA ALA A 141 10.94 -28.04 -11.84
C ALA A 141 12.16 -27.46 -11.11
N ILE A 142 12.43 -26.16 -11.29
CA ILE A 142 13.54 -25.48 -10.60
C ILE A 142 13.34 -25.51 -9.08
N GLU A 143 12.13 -25.22 -8.60
CA GLU A 143 11.81 -25.27 -7.16
C GLU A 143 12.11 -26.66 -6.56
N ASN A 144 11.68 -27.72 -7.24
CA ASN A 144 11.93 -29.10 -6.81
C ASN A 144 13.41 -29.50 -6.86
N GLU A 145 14.16 -29.06 -7.88
CA GLU A 145 15.60 -29.34 -8.01
C GLU A 145 16.38 -28.64 -6.89
N LEU A 146 16.03 -27.38 -6.56
CA LEU A 146 16.66 -26.64 -5.46
C LEU A 146 16.37 -27.28 -4.10
N GLU A 147 15.13 -27.76 -3.89
CA GLU A 147 14.76 -28.49 -2.68
C GLU A 147 15.56 -29.79 -2.55
N GLN A 148 15.65 -30.59 -3.63
CA GLN A 148 16.42 -31.85 -3.64
C GLN A 148 17.92 -31.65 -3.45
N ALA A 149 18.48 -30.56 -3.98
CA ALA A 149 19.87 -30.19 -3.78
C ALA A 149 20.17 -29.65 -2.37
N GLY A 150 19.16 -29.49 -1.51
CA GLY A 150 19.32 -29.06 -0.12
C GLY A 150 19.37 -27.54 0.07
N PHE A 151 18.90 -26.75 -0.90
CA PHE A 151 18.77 -25.30 -0.72
C PHE A 151 17.51 -24.96 0.07
N ILE A 152 17.63 -24.92 1.41
CA ILE A 152 16.51 -24.72 2.34
C ILE A 152 15.87 -23.31 2.23
N ASN A 153 16.61 -22.33 1.71
CA ASN A 153 16.16 -20.93 1.58
C ASN A 153 16.04 -20.47 0.11
N ALA A 154 15.85 -21.40 -0.82
CA ALA A 154 15.63 -21.07 -2.23
C ALA A 154 14.21 -20.52 -2.45
N ALA A 155 14.10 -19.47 -3.27
CA ALA A 155 12.83 -18.97 -3.77
C ALA A 155 12.88 -18.91 -5.30
N VAL A 156 11.83 -19.43 -5.94
CA VAL A 156 11.67 -19.38 -7.40
C VAL A 156 10.39 -18.61 -7.69
N ALA A 157 10.48 -17.64 -8.59
CA ALA A 157 9.35 -16.83 -9.01
C ALA A 157 9.28 -16.74 -10.53
N SER A 158 8.06 -16.69 -11.08
CA SER A 158 7.79 -16.32 -12.46
C SER A 158 6.96 -15.04 -12.46
N GLU A 159 7.39 -14.03 -13.22
CA GLU A 159 6.65 -12.77 -13.37
C GLU A 159 5.20 -13.02 -13.80
N ARG A 160 4.98 -13.93 -14.76
CA ARG A 160 3.65 -14.24 -15.29
C ARG A 160 2.75 -14.88 -14.23
N PHE A 161 3.29 -15.77 -13.40
CA PHE A 161 2.53 -16.40 -12.33
C PHE A 161 2.26 -15.43 -11.18
N THR A 162 3.29 -14.73 -10.71
CA THR A 162 3.17 -13.69 -9.70
C THR A 162 2.16 -12.61 -10.10
N ARG A 163 2.16 -12.17 -11.36
CA ARG A 163 1.16 -11.23 -11.87
C ARG A 163 -0.26 -11.80 -11.83
N ALA A 164 -0.45 -13.07 -12.17
CA ALA A 164 -1.75 -13.72 -12.10
C ALA A 164 -2.27 -13.82 -10.66
N ASP A 165 -1.39 -14.13 -9.70
CA ASP A 165 -1.73 -14.16 -8.27
C ASP A 165 -2.14 -12.78 -7.76
N TYR A 166 -1.38 -11.73 -8.11
CA TYR A 166 -1.74 -10.35 -7.80
C TYR A 166 -3.10 -9.97 -8.39
N GLN A 167 -3.37 -10.32 -9.65
CA GLN A 167 -4.66 -10.07 -10.29
C GLN A 167 -5.81 -10.80 -9.60
N MET A 168 -5.60 -12.06 -9.19
CA MET A 168 -6.60 -12.84 -8.47
C MET A 168 -6.91 -12.23 -7.10
N MET A 169 -5.88 -11.90 -6.33
CA MET A 169 -6.03 -11.32 -4.99
C MET A 169 -6.69 -9.93 -5.05
N TYR A 170 -6.15 -9.01 -5.85
CA TYR A 170 -6.69 -7.65 -5.96
C TYR A 170 -8.04 -7.61 -6.67
N GLY A 171 -8.26 -8.48 -7.66
CA GLY A 171 -9.56 -8.64 -8.30
C GLY A 171 -10.63 -9.12 -7.31
N GLY A 172 -10.29 -10.07 -6.44
CA GLY A 172 -11.16 -10.53 -5.36
C GLY A 172 -11.49 -9.43 -4.36
N LEU A 173 -10.49 -8.69 -3.89
CA LEU A 173 -10.68 -7.56 -2.98
C LEU A 173 -11.55 -6.45 -3.59
N LEU A 174 -11.32 -6.13 -4.87
CA LEU A 174 -12.11 -5.14 -5.61
C LEU A 174 -13.58 -5.59 -5.74
N PHE A 175 -13.80 -6.86 -6.09
CA PHE A 175 -15.15 -7.43 -6.18
C PHE A 175 -15.88 -7.33 -4.85
N VAL A 176 -15.25 -7.76 -3.75
CA VAL A 176 -15.83 -7.70 -2.40
C VAL A 176 -16.14 -6.25 -2.02
N GLY A 177 -15.22 -5.32 -2.28
CA GLY A 177 -15.39 -3.90 -1.99
C GLY A 177 -16.57 -3.27 -2.73
N ILE A 178 -16.67 -3.48 -4.05
CA ILE A 178 -17.77 -2.96 -4.87
C ILE A 178 -19.09 -3.61 -4.48
N PHE A 179 -19.11 -4.94 -4.33
CA PHE A 179 -20.32 -5.68 -4.01
C PHE A 179 -20.89 -5.28 -2.65
N LEU A 180 -20.07 -5.31 -1.59
CA LEU A 180 -20.50 -4.90 -0.26
C LEU A 180 -20.84 -3.41 -0.20
N GLY A 181 -20.07 -2.56 -0.89
CA GLY A 181 -20.35 -1.13 -0.98
C GLY A 181 -21.72 -0.84 -1.58
N LEU A 182 -22.07 -1.48 -2.71
CA LEU A 182 -23.39 -1.35 -3.32
C LEU A 182 -24.49 -1.95 -2.45
N LEU A 183 -24.26 -3.13 -1.86
CA LEU A 183 -25.22 -3.80 -0.99
C LEU A 183 -25.60 -2.93 0.22
N PHE A 184 -24.61 -2.41 0.94
CA PHE A 184 -24.87 -1.56 2.11
C PHE A 184 -25.45 -0.19 1.72
N SER A 185 -25.06 0.35 0.57
CA SER A 185 -25.66 1.59 0.04
C SER A 185 -27.15 1.39 -0.28
N MET A 186 -27.50 0.29 -0.96
CA MET A 186 -28.89 -0.07 -1.25
C MET A 186 -29.69 -0.33 0.02
N ALA A 187 -29.13 -1.09 0.97
CA ALA A 187 -29.79 -1.36 2.25
C ALA A 187 -30.08 -0.06 3.02
N THR A 188 -29.10 0.85 3.10
CA THR A 188 -29.25 2.16 3.75
C THR A 188 -30.31 3.00 3.04
N ALA A 189 -30.29 3.04 1.70
CA ALA A 189 -31.27 3.75 0.89
C ALA A 189 -32.70 3.23 1.15
N LEU A 190 -32.88 1.91 1.19
CA LEU A 190 -34.17 1.28 1.48
C LEU A 190 -34.65 1.60 2.89
N ILE A 191 -33.79 1.49 3.90
CA ILE A 191 -34.15 1.81 5.29
C ILE A 191 -34.65 3.25 5.41
N ILE A 192 -33.93 4.20 4.83
CA ILE A 192 -34.31 5.62 4.89
C ILE A 192 -35.60 5.85 4.08
N TYR A 193 -35.70 5.26 2.89
CA TYR A 193 -36.90 5.36 2.07
C TYR A 193 -38.15 4.89 2.81
N TYR A 194 -38.12 3.69 3.38
CA TYR A 194 -39.25 3.13 4.13
C TYR A 194 -39.58 3.97 5.36
N LYS A 195 -38.56 4.39 6.12
CA LYS A 195 -38.75 5.23 7.30
C LYS A 195 -39.46 6.54 6.93
N GLN A 196 -38.97 7.23 5.89
CA GLN A 196 -39.53 8.51 5.47
C GLN A 196 -40.94 8.36 4.91
N ILE A 197 -41.21 7.33 4.11
CA ILE A 197 -42.58 7.06 3.62
C ILE A 197 -43.54 6.81 4.79
N SER A 198 -43.13 6.01 5.78
CA SER A 198 -43.95 5.73 6.96
C SER A 198 -44.23 7.01 7.76
N GLU A 199 -43.19 7.80 8.07
CA GLU A 199 -43.34 9.10 8.75
C GLU A 199 -44.23 10.06 7.93
N GLY A 200 -44.14 10.03 6.60
CA GLY A 200 -44.97 10.88 5.73
C GLY A 200 -46.47 10.58 5.81
N TYR A 201 -46.87 9.32 5.96
CA TYR A 201 -48.28 8.97 6.19
C TYR A 201 -48.78 9.43 7.57
N ASP A 202 -47.97 9.25 8.61
CA ASP A 202 -48.32 9.70 9.97
C ASP A 202 -48.39 11.23 10.07
N ASP A 203 -47.47 11.92 9.39
CA ASP A 203 -47.40 13.38 9.36
C ASP A 203 -48.53 14.02 8.53
N GLN A 204 -49.05 13.32 7.51
CA GLN A 204 -50.15 13.81 6.67
C GLN A 204 -51.37 14.22 7.51
N GLU A 205 -51.79 13.38 8.46
CA GLU A 205 -52.94 13.67 9.32
C GLU A 205 -52.66 14.86 10.25
N ARG A 206 -51.46 14.92 10.83
CA ARG A 206 -51.05 15.99 11.75
C ARG A 206 -50.98 17.34 11.04
N PHE A 207 -50.38 17.41 9.85
CA PHE A 207 -50.32 18.64 9.08
C PHE A 207 -51.70 19.09 8.61
N LYS A 208 -52.62 18.17 8.32
CA LYS A 208 -54.02 18.50 8.01
C LYS A 208 -54.73 19.17 9.19
N ILE A 209 -54.43 18.77 10.42
CA ILE A 209 -54.94 19.44 11.63
C ILE A 209 -54.31 20.83 11.78
N LEU A 210 -52.98 20.94 11.66
CA LEU A 210 -52.27 22.21 11.78
C LEU A 210 -52.74 23.25 10.75
N GLN A 211 -53.08 22.82 9.53
CA GLN A 211 -53.66 23.70 8.51
C GLN A 211 -55.04 24.25 8.92
N LYS A 212 -55.86 23.45 9.61
CA LYS A 212 -57.17 23.91 10.14
C LYS A 212 -57.02 24.94 11.27
N VAL A 213 -55.89 24.92 11.99
CA VAL A 213 -55.60 25.84 13.10
C VAL A 213 -54.87 27.11 12.62
N GLY A 214 -54.51 27.19 11.33
CA GLY A 214 -53.99 28.42 10.71
C GLY A 214 -52.62 28.29 10.03
N MET A 215 -52.02 27.10 10.02
CA MET A 215 -50.74 26.89 9.31
C MET A 215 -50.94 26.92 7.79
N SER A 216 -50.13 27.71 7.09
CA SER A 216 -50.15 27.78 5.62
C SER A 216 -49.49 26.54 4.98
N LYS A 217 -49.84 26.26 3.71
CA LYS A 217 -49.18 25.19 2.94
C LYS A 217 -47.67 25.42 2.75
N GLU A 218 -47.24 26.68 2.69
CA GLU A 218 -45.83 27.03 2.56
C GLU A 218 -45.04 26.70 3.83
N GLU A 219 -45.60 26.98 5.00
CA GLU A 219 -45.01 26.60 6.28
C GLU A 219 -44.90 25.08 6.40
N VAL A 220 -45.94 24.33 5.98
CA VAL A 220 -45.93 22.86 6.00
C VAL A 220 -44.79 22.33 5.13
N ARG A 221 -44.67 22.80 3.88
CA ARG A 221 -43.57 22.39 2.99
C ARG A 221 -42.20 22.74 3.56
N LYS A 222 -42.04 23.90 4.22
CA LYS A 222 -40.77 24.33 4.82
C LYS A 222 -40.35 23.41 5.97
N VAL A 223 -41.28 23.05 6.85
CA VAL A 223 -41.03 22.13 7.97
C VAL A 223 -40.62 20.75 7.44
N ILE A 224 -41.40 20.18 6.53
CA ILE A 224 -41.12 18.89 5.89
C ILE A 224 -39.74 18.91 5.22
N ARG A 225 -39.45 19.94 4.43
CA ARG A 225 -38.16 20.06 3.73
C ARG A 225 -36.99 20.03 4.72
N SER A 226 -37.08 20.79 5.82
CA SER A 226 -36.01 20.84 6.82
C SER A 226 -35.80 19.49 7.51
N GLN A 227 -36.89 18.78 7.84
CA GLN A 227 -36.83 17.46 8.48
C GLN A 227 -36.23 16.41 7.54
N VAL A 228 -36.74 16.30 6.31
CA VAL A 228 -36.25 15.32 5.33
C VAL A 228 -34.77 15.58 5.01
N ILE A 229 -34.35 16.84 4.83
CA ILE A 229 -32.92 17.19 4.62
C ILE A 229 -32.07 16.74 5.82
N ALA A 230 -32.48 17.07 7.04
CA ALA A 230 -31.70 16.73 8.23
C ALA A 230 -31.54 15.20 8.38
N VAL A 231 -32.61 14.42 8.19
CA VAL A 231 -32.58 12.96 8.31
C VAL A 231 -31.70 12.30 7.26
N PHE A 232 -31.64 12.85 6.04
CA PHE A 232 -30.77 12.34 4.98
C PHE A 232 -29.32 12.76 5.15
N PHE A 233 -29.03 14.04 5.37
CA PHE A 233 -27.65 14.54 5.28
C PHE A 233 -26.84 14.36 6.56
N LEU A 234 -27.48 14.27 7.73
CA LEU A 234 -26.76 14.09 8.99
C LEU A 234 -25.97 12.77 9.04
N PRO A 235 -26.53 11.59 8.66
CA PRO A 235 -25.75 10.36 8.55
C PRO A 235 -24.56 10.45 7.59
N VAL A 236 -24.73 11.14 6.45
CA VAL A 236 -23.67 11.30 5.43
C VAL A 236 -22.52 12.15 5.96
N ILE A 237 -22.81 13.25 6.64
CA ILE A 237 -21.79 14.09 7.28
C ILE A 237 -20.99 13.28 8.30
N VAL A 238 -21.69 12.50 9.14
CA VAL A 238 -21.03 11.61 10.11
C VAL A 238 -20.17 10.57 9.42
N ALA A 239 -20.62 9.98 8.31
CA ALA A 239 -19.85 9.02 7.52
C ALA A 239 -18.57 9.66 6.94
N PHE A 240 -18.63 10.90 6.44
CA PHE A 240 -17.43 11.60 5.96
C PHE A 240 -16.43 11.90 7.06
N ILE A 241 -16.91 12.33 8.24
CA ILE A 241 -16.05 12.50 9.41
C ILE A 241 -15.41 11.17 9.81
N HIS A 242 -16.19 10.09 9.84
CA HIS A 242 -15.70 8.75 10.17
C HIS A 242 -14.60 8.30 9.20
N VAL A 243 -14.82 8.46 7.89
CA VAL A 243 -13.84 8.09 6.86
C VAL A 243 -12.59 8.97 6.92
N MET A 244 -12.72 10.28 7.19
CA MET A 244 -11.57 11.16 7.40
C MET A 244 -10.70 10.70 8.57
N VAL A 245 -11.30 10.29 9.68
CA VAL A 245 -10.55 9.75 10.83
C VAL A 245 -9.93 8.39 10.49
N ALA A 246 -10.70 7.49 9.87
CA ALA A 246 -10.25 6.16 9.48
C ALA A 246 -9.12 6.19 8.44
N SER A 247 -9.08 7.22 7.58
CA SER A 247 -8.08 7.38 6.51
C SER A 247 -6.65 7.29 7.01
N LYS A 248 -6.36 7.80 8.23
CA LYS A 248 -5.03 7.73 8.84
C LYS A 248 -4.59 6.29 9.13
N ILE A 249 -5.51 5.47 9.61
CA ILE A 249 -5.24 4.06 9.91
C ILE A 249 -5.14 3.27 8.60
N ILE A 250 -6.04 3.54 7.64
CA ILE A 250 -6.03 2.89 6.32
C ILE A 250 -4.73 3.18 5.58
N LEU A 251 -4.24 4.43 5.58
CA LEU A 251 -2.95 4.78 4.98
C LEU A 251 -1.78 4.00 5.58
N LYS A 252 -1.77 3.80 6.91
CA LYS A 252 -0.76 2.96 7.57
C LYS A 252 -0.88 1.49 7.19
N MET A 253 -2.10 0.96 7.12
CA MET A 253 -2.33 -0.41 6.66
C MET A 253 -1.90 -0.61 5.21
N LEU A 254 -2.18 0.36 4.33
CA LEU A 254 -1.75 0.35 2.94
C LEU A 254 -0.23 0.43 2.83
N ALA A 255 0.44 1.25 3.65
CA ALA A 255 1.89 1.29 3.72
C ALA A 255 2.47 -0.08 4.10
N ILE A 256 1.89 -0.78 5.08
CA ILE A 256 2.29 -2.17 5.44
C ILE A 256 2.11 -3.14 4.27
N LEU A 257 1.13 -2.90 3.40
CA LEU A 257 0.87 -3.71 2.20
C LEU A 257 1.70 -3.29 0.97
N GLY A 258 2.67 -2.36 1.11
CA GLY A 258 3.51 -1.90 0.01
C GLY A 258 2.92 -0.75 -0.81
N PHE A 259 1.85 -0.11 -0.35
CA PHE A 259 1.20 1.02 -1.03
C PHE A 259 1.48 2.34 -0.30
N GLU A 260 2.55 3.03 -0.67
CA GLU A 260 2.95 4.30 -0.06
C GLU A 260 2.39 5.54 -0.77
N ASN A 261 1.73 5.37 -1.92
CA ASN A 261 1.22 6.50 -2.69
C ASN A 261 -0.04 7.10 -2.07
N SER A 262 0.18 7.93 -1.04
CA SER A 262 -0.87 8.62 -0.29
C SER A 262 -1.69 9.55 -1.18
N MET A 263 -1.09 10.11 -2.24
CA MET A 263 -1.79 10.99 -3.18
C MET A 263 -2.81 10.23 -4.02
N LEU A 264 -2.44 9.03 -4.50
CA LEU A 264 -3.38 8.13 -5.18
C LEU A 264 -4.50 7.70 -4.25
N PHE A 265 -4.20 7.34 -3.00
CA PHE A 265 -5.22 6.99 -2.02
C PHE A 265 -6.22 8.13 -1.79
N ILE A 266 -5.73 9.36 -1.57
CA ILE A 266 -6.59 10.55 -1.39
C ILE A 266 -7.44 10.80 -2.66
N GLY A 267 -6.85 10.65 -3.85
CA GLY A 267 -7.57 10.75 -5.11
C GLY A 267 -8.73 9.73 -5.22
N CYS A 268 -8.45 8.46 -4.94
CA CYS A 268 -9.47 7.40 -4.91
C CYS A 268 -10.56 7.66 -3.86
N LEU A 269 -10.17 8.16 -2.69
CA LEU A 269 -11.10 8.52 -1.63
C LEU A 269 -12.06 9.64 -2.06
N ILE A 270 -11.53 10.71 -2.68
CA ILE A 270 -12.34 11.82 -3.20
C ILE A 270 -13.32 11.32 -4.26
N VAL A 271 -12.85 10.51 -5.22
CA VAL A 271 -13.71 9.93 -6.26
C VAL A 271 -14.81 9.07 -5.66
N THR A 272 -14.49 8.25 -4.66
CA THR A 272 -15.46 7.40 -3.96
C THR A 272 -16.52 8.23 -3.23
N VAL A 273 -16.09 9.29 -2.53
CA VAL A 273 -16.98 10.24 -1.85
C VAL A 273 -17.91 10.95 -2.84
N LEU A 274 -17.40 11.35 -4.02
CA LEU A 274 -18.21 11.98 -5.06
C LEU A 274 -19.26 11.02 -5.62
N ILE A 275 -18.87 9.79 -5.97
CA ILE A 275 -19.80 8.75 -6.45
C ILE A 275 -20.89 8.49 -5.41
N PHE A 276 -20.50 8.31 -4.15
CA PHE A 276 -21.43 8.09 -3.05
C PHE A 276 -22.39 9.28 -2.87
N SER A 277 -21.87 10.51 -2.95
CA SER A 277 -22.69 11.73 -2.85
C SER A 277 -23.73 11.82 -3.97
N VAL A 278 -23.36 11.47 -5.21
CA VAL A 278 -24.28 11.44 -6.36
C VAL A 278 -25.38 10.40 -6.15
N LEU A 279 -25.01 9.16 -5.78
CA LEU A 279 -25.97 8.10 -5.50
C LEU A 279 -26.93 8.49 -4.37
N TYR A 280 -26.41 9.08 -3.30
CA TYR A 280 -27.20 9.47 -2.14
C TYR A 280 -28.15 10.63 -2.45
N THR A 281 -27.70 11.63 -3.23
CA THR A 281 -28.53 12.75 -3.70
C THR A 281 -29.66 12.22 -4.60
N PHE A 282 -29.38 11.23 -5.45
CA PHE A 282 -30.41 10.59 -6.26
C PHE A 282 -31.49 9.91 -5.40
N VAL A 283 -31.10 9.15 -4.37
CA VAL A 283 -32.04 8.51 -3.42
C VAL A 283 -32.84 9.56 -2.64
N TYR A 284 -32.21 10.64 -2.19
CA TYR A 284 -32.90 11.77 -1.54
C TYR A 284 -33.97 12.36 -2.47
N SER A 285 -33.64 12.62 -3.74
CA SER A 285 -34.58 13.19 -4.70
C SER A 285 -35.81 12.29 -4.92
N LEU A 286 -35.61 10.98 -4.98
CA LEU A 286 -36.71 10.01 -5.11
C LEU A 286 -37.60 10.01 -3.87
N THR A 287 -36.97 9.95 -2.69
CA THR A 287 -37.68 9.88 -1.41
C THR A 287 -38.45 11.16 -1.13
N ALA A 288 -37.82 12.32 -1.26
CA ALA A 288 -38.44 13.62 -1.04
C ALA A 288 -39.65 13.82 -1.97
N ARG A 289 -39.53 13.46 -3.25
CA ARG A 289 -40.64 13.56 -4.21
C ARG A 289 -41.85 12.71 -3.79
N ASN A 290 -41.61 11.49 -3.31
CA ASN A 290 -42.70 10.62 -2.85
C ASN A 290 -43.30 11.11 -1.52
N TYR A 291 -42.47 11.57 -0.59
CA TYR A 291 -42.93 12.16 0.67
C TYR A 291 -43.85 13.37 0.42
N TYR A 292 -43.44 14.31 -0.45
CA TYR A 292 -44.27 15.48 -0.78
C TYR A 292 -45.61 15.10 -1.40
N LYS A 293 -45.64 14.07 -2.26
CA LYS A 293 -46.90 13.56 -2.85
C LYS A 293 -47.84 12.91 -1.84
N ILE A 294 -47.33 12.42 -0.71
CA ILE A 294 -48.14 11.80 0.33
C ILE A 294 -48.74 12.88 1.21
N VAL A 295 -47.95 13.88 1.59
CA VAL A 295 -48.40 14.92 2.54
C VAL A 295 -49.26 16.01 1.88
N GLU A 296 -49.05 16.30 0.59
CA GLU A 296 -49.81 17.31 -0.17
C GLU A 296 -50.88 16.69 -1.07
#